data_AF-X6EV51-F1
#
_entry.id   AF-X6EV51-F1
#
_cell.length_a   1.000
_cell.length_b   1.000
_cell.length_c   1.000
_cell.angle_alpha   90.00
_cell.angle_beta   90.00
_cell.angle_gamma   90.00
#
_symmetry.space_group_name_H-M   'P 1'
#
loop_
_entity.id
_entity.type
_entity.pdbx_description
1 polymer ?
#
loop_
_entity_poly.entity_id
_entity_poly.type
_entity_poly.pdbx_seq_one_letter_code
_entity_poly.pdbx_strand_id
1 'polypeptide(L)'
;MSLLRRALTDLDRGPDDIVELLGPARVRDVTMSALRDDGCKLEGDTATVERLIEYATKFVVEPWLREWRQSFEPANLGRPHTDLFEIVICAAALHRFRADNRNPAALAARWLGEPATKDKVEKREKKFRRIFSHVYAYAGLSRAESAERSARLVLDVILDLEAIETKMTAEHAAASSAKRNTRHGSFSARLAPAN
;
A
#
# COMPACT_ATOMS: atom_id res chain seq x y z
N MET A 1 -4.83 11.77 -14.99
CA MET A 1 -3.87 11.15 -14.06
C MET A 1 -4.28 9.70 -13.89
N SER A 2 -3.37 8.72 -13.91
CA SER A 2 -3.71 7.30 -13.75
C SER A 2 -3.91 6.93 -12.28
N LEU A 3 -4.63 5.84 -12.02
CA LEU A 3 -4.81 5.31 -10.67
C LEU A 3 -3.47 4.95 -10.03
N LEU A 4 -2.54 4.33 -10.74
CA LEU A 4 -1.20 4.02 -10.22
C LEU A 4 -0.44 5.28 -9.80
N ARG A 5 -0.44 6.33 -10.62
CA ARG A 5 0.27 7.57 -10.27
C ARG A 5 -0.39 8.28 -9.09
N ARG A 6 -1.73 8.24 -9.01
CA ARG A 6 -2.47 8.82 -7.88
C ARG A 6 -2.31 8.03 -6.60
N ALA A 7 -2.36 6.71 -6.69
CA ALA A 7 -2.08 5.80 -5.59
C ALA A 7 -0.65 5.97 -5.12
N LEU A 8 0.33 6.09 -6.02
CA LEU A 8 1.68 6.48 -5.62
C LEU A 8 1.63 7.83 -4.92
N THR A 9 1.15 8.94 -5.48
CA THR A 9 1.16 10.22 -4.74
C THR A 9 0.38 10.25 -3.41
N ASP A 10 -0.81 9.64 -3.36
CA ASP A 10 -1.70 9.71 -2.21
C ASP A 10 -1.31 8.68 -1.13
N LEU A 11 -0.66 7.58 -1.50
CA LEU A 11 -0.10 6.57 -0.59
C LEU A 11 1.43 6.75 -0.36
N ASP A 12 2.10 7.63 -1.11
CA ASP A 12 3.49 8.15 -0.93
C ASP A 12 3.48 9.42 -0.06
N ARG A 13 2.30 10.01 0.17
CA ARG A 13 1.96 10.64 1.48
C ARG A 13 1.53 9.60 2.51
N GLY A 14 1.96 8.36 2.32
CA GLY A 14 1.88 7.34 3.33
C GLY A 14 2.81 7.66 4.49
N PRO A 15 2.61 6.98 5.62
CA PRO A 15 3.35 7.23 6.83
C PRO A 15 4.86 7.39 6.62
N ASP A 16 5.46 8.35 7.33
CA ASP A 16 6.89 8.69 7.22
C ASP A 16 7.76 7.46 7.53
N ASP A 17 7.21 6.48 8.25
CA ASP A 17 7.88 5.31 8.78
C ASP A 17 7.21 3.97 8.38
N ILE A 18 8.02 2.92 8.22
CA ILE A 18 7.52 1.55 8.03
C ILE A 18 6.77 1.02 9.25
N VAL A 19 7.08 1.56 10.43
CA VAL A 19 6.35 1.30 11.68
C VAL A 19 4.91 1.81 11.58
N GLU A 20 4.74 3.02 11.06
CA GLU A 20 3.43 3.62 10.84
C GLU A 20 2.70 2.96 9.66
N LEU A 21 3.41 2.51 8.62
CA LEU A 21 2.85 1.73 7.50
C LEU A 21 2.26 0.39 7.97
N LEU A 22 2.96 -0.29 8.87
CA LEU A 22 2.47 -1.52 9.48
C LEU A 22 1.37 -1.22 10.51
N GLY A 23 1.42 -0.07 11.16
CA GLY A 23 0.50 0.32 12.22
C GLY A 23 0.78 -0.40 13.54
N PRO A 24 0.32 0.17 14.67
CA PRO A 24 0.75 -0.25 16.01
C PRO A 24 0.41 -1.71 16.33
N ALA A 25 -0.75 -2.20 15.87
CA ALA A 25 -1.15 -3.59 16.06
C ALA A 25 -0.21 -4.58 15.37
N ARG A 26 0.30 -4.26 14.17
CA ARG A 26 1.19 -5.17 13.43
C ARG A 26 2.62 -5.11 13.94
N VAL A 27 3.10 -3.92 14.31
CA VAL A 27 4.41 -3.76 14.94
C VAL A 27 4.46 -4.54 16.25
N ARG A 28 3.36 -4.50 17.02
CA ARG A 28 3.19 -5.32 18.22
C ARG A 28 3.23 -6.81 17.93
N ASP A 29 2.53 -7.29 16.91
CA ASP A 29 2.57 -8.71 16.51
C ASP A 29 4.00 -9.17 16.17
N VAL A 30 4.73 -8.37 15.37
CA VAL A 30 6.14 -8.63 15.04
C VAL A 30 7.00 -8.66 16.31
N THR A 31 6.74 -7.75 17.25
CA THR A 31 7.45 -7.70 18.52
C THR A 31 7.22 -8.95 19.37
N MET A 32 5.97 -9.39 19.48
CA MET A 32 5.64 -10.61 20.24
C MET A 32 6.27 -11.85 19.62
N SER A 33 6.31 -11.95 18.28
CA SER A 33 7.02 -13.04 17.60
C SER A 33 8.52 -13.00 17.86
N ALA A 34 9.16 -11.85 17.71
CA ALA A 34 10.60 -11.70 17.95
C ALA A 34 10.98 -12.09 19.39
N LEU A 35 10.19 -11.65 20.38
CA LEU A 35 10.41 -12.03 21.79
C LEU A 35 10.28 -13.55 22.00
N ARG A 36 9.32 -14.21 21.35
CA ARG A 36 9.14 -15.66 21.46
C ARG A 36 10.30 -16.43 20.81
N ASP A 37 10.80 -15.96 19.68
CA ASP A 37 11.94 -16.55 19.00
C ASP A 37 13.24 -16.42 19.82
N ASP A 38 13.38 -15.33 20.59
CA ASP A 38 14.44 -15.14 21.59
C ASP A 38 14.23 -15.98 22.88
N GLY A 39 13.20 -16.82 22.92
CA GLY A 39 12.89 -17.72 24.02
C GLY A 39 12.07 -17.10 25.16
N CYS A 40 11.52 -15.90 24.99
CA CYS A 40 10.59 -15.33 25.96
C CYS A 40 9.22 -16.02 25.87
N LYS A 41 8.79 -16.62 26.98
CA LYS A 41 7.51 -17.33 27.06
C LYS A 41 6.28 -16.39 27.08
N LEU A 42 6.49 -15.10 27.37
CA LEU A 42 5.41 -14.11 27.57
C LEU A 42 4.33 -14.58 28.58
N GLU A 43 4.76 -15.34 29.58
CA GLU A 43 3.93 -15.85 30.67
C GLU A 43 4.23 -15.02 31.93
N GLY A 44 3.20 -14.56 32.64
CA GLY A 44 3.37 -13.75 33.84
C GLY A 44 2.28 -12.70 34.03
N ASP A 45 2.56 -11.72 34.89
CA ASP A 45 1.64 -10.61 35.10
C ASP A 45 1.54 -9.74 33.85
N THR A 46 0.31 -9.33 33.52
CA THR A 46 0.03 -8.58 32.30
C THR A 46 0.84 -7.28 32.22
N ALA A 47 1.04 -6.58 33.33
CA ALA A 47 1.75 -5.30 33.33
C ALA A 47 3.24 -5.45 32.96
N THR A 48 3.90 -6.50 33.43
CA THR A 48 5.30 -6.80 33.09
C THR A 48 5.44 -7.29 31.66
N VAL A 49 4.52 -8.13 31.18
CA VAL A 49 4.51 -8.58 29.78
C VAL A 49 4.30 -7.39 28.84
N GLU A 50 3.38 -6.48 29.15
CA GLU A 50 3.16 -5.27 28.36
C GLU A 50 4.39 -4.35 28.33
N ARG A 51 5.05 -4.14 29.47
CA ARG A 51 6.29 -3.35 29.52
C ARG A 51 7.41 -3.96 28.68
N LEU A 52 7.52 -5.29 28.68
CA LEU A 52 8.51 -6.01 27.87
C LEU A 52 8.21 -5.84 26.38
N ILE A 53 6.94 -5.95 25.98
CA ILE A 53 6.51 -5.73 24.60
C ILE A 53 6.79 -4.28 24.18
N GLU A 54 6.39 -3.28 24.98
CA GLU A 54 6.67 -1.87 24.68
C GLU A 54 8.17 -1.59 24.53
N TYR A 55 8.99 -2.15 25.41
CA TYR A 55 10.44 -2.03 25.35
C TYR A 55 11.00 -2.64 24.07
N ALA A 56 10.64 -3.89 23.76
CA ALA A 56 11.13 -4.58 22.57
C ALA A 56 10.63 -3.94 21.27
N THR A 57 9.40 -3.44 21.24
CA THR A 57 8.87 -2.65 20.12
C THR A 57 9.78 -1.46 19.86
N LYS A 58 10.00 -0.63 20.87
CA LYS A 58 10.73 0.63 20.72
C LYS A 58 12.22 0.47 20.40
N PHE A 59 12.88 -0.50 21.05
CA PHE A 59 14.35 -0.58 21.04
C PHE A 59 14.93 -1.68 20.17
N VAL A 60 14.11 -2.64 19.72
CA VAL A 60 14.58 -3.77 18.90
C VAL A 60 13.86 -3.78 17.55
N VAL A 61 12.53 -3.84 17.58
CA VAL A 61 11.73 -4.13 16.39
C VAL A 61 11.58 -2.91 15.49
N GLU A 62 11.25 -1.74 16.04
CA GLU A 62 11.15 -0.53 15.23
C GLU A 62 12.49 -0.13 14.57
N PRO A 63 13.64 -0.12 15.27
CA PRO A 63 14.94 0.12 14.63
C PRO A 63 15.26 -0.92 13.55
N TRP A 64 15.04 -2.21 13.83
CA TRP A 64 15.26 -3.27 12.84
C TRP A 64 14.38 -3.09 11.61
N LEU A 65 13.09 -2.74 11.78
CA LEU A 65 12.18 -2.47 10.66
C LEU A 65 12.68 -1.29 9.81
N ARG A 66 13.15 -0.21 10.46
CA ARG A 66 13.71 0.97 9.79
C ARG A 66 15.00 0.63 9.04
N GLU A 67 15.92 -0.13 9.63
CA GLU A 67 17.14 -0.63 8.96
C GLU A 67 16.81 -1.59 7.81
N TRP A 68 15.81 -2.42 7.99
CA TRP A 68 15.29 -3.30 6.95
C TRP A 68 14.72 -2.49 5.79
N ARG A 69 13.99 -1.39 6.05
CA ARG A 69 13.57 -0.42 5.02
C ARG A 69 14.77 0.20 4.30
N GLN A 70 15.80 0.62 5.05
CA GLN A 70 17.04 1.19 4.49
C GLN A 70 17.83 0.20 3.63
N SER A 71 17.65 -1.11 3.82
CA SER A 71 18.23 -2.13 2.94
C SER A 71 17.65 -2.07 1.50
N PHE A 72 16.58 -1.29 1.30
CA PHE A 72 16.00 -0.98 0.00
C PHE A 72 16.25 0.47 -0.46
N GLU A 73 16.97 1.28 0.33
CA GLU A 73 17.36 2.65 0.02
C GLU A 73 18.58 2.72 -0.93
N PRO A 74 18.80 3.87 -1.61
CA PRO A 74 19.61 3.98 -2.84
C PRO A 74 21.09 3.68 -2.71
N ALA A 75 21.65 3.59 -1.50
CA ALA A 75 23.09 3.51 -1.29
C ALA A 75 23.74 2.23 -1.84
N ASN A 76 22.95 1.18 -2.16
CA ASN A 76 23.53 -0.14 -2.40
C ASN A 76 23.40 -0.76 -3.80
N LEU A 77 22.57 -0.30 -4.74
CA LEU A 77 22.49 -0.98 -6.06
C LEU A 77 22.03 -0.06 -7.22
N GLY A 78 22.89 0.11 -8.23
CA GLY A 78 22.67 0.88 -9.47
C GLY A 78 21.59 0.34 -10.42
N ARG A 79 20.36 0.14 -9.94
CA ARG A 79 19.18 -0.22 -10.75
C ARG A 79 18.10 0.84 -10.60
N PRO A 80 17.35 1.16 -11.69
CA PRO A 80 16.25 2.10 -11.61
C PRO A 80 15.18 1.63 -10.61
N HIS A 81 14.75 2.60 -9.80
CA HIS A 81 13.73 2.57 -8.75
C HIS A 81 12.70 1.43 -8.91
N THR A 82 12.58 0.58 -7.89
CA THR A 82 11.37 -0.22 -7.72
C THR A 82 10.87 0.05 -6.32
N ASP A 83 9.93 0.97 -6.23
CA ASP A 83 9.25 1.34 -5.00
C ASP A 83 8.55 0.11 -4.39
N LEU A 84 8.70 -0.08 -3.08
CA LEU A 84 7.96 -1.10 -2.34
C LEU A 84 6.44 -0.86 -2.47
N PHE A 85 6.01 0.40 -2.48
CA PHE A 85 4.61 0.75 -2.69
C PHE A 85 4.14 0.37 -4.09
N GLU A 86 4.92 0.64 -5.14
CA GLU A 86 4.58 0.18 -6.50
C GLU A 86 4.48 -1.36 -6.55
N ILE A 87 5.36 -2.09 -5.85
CA ILE A 87 5.30 -3.55 -5.73
C ILE A 87 3.96 -3.98 -5.11
N VAL A 88 3.61 -3.41 -3.96
CA VAL A 88 2.41 -3.76 -3.19
C VAL A 88 1.14 -3.39 -3.95
N ILE A 89 1.06 -2.18 -4.53
CA ILE A 89 -0.07 -1.72 -5.35
C ILE A 89 -0.28 -2.65 -6.55
N CYS A 90 0.79 -3.03 -7.26
CA CYS A 90 0.69 -3.94 -8.39
C CYS A 90 0.26 -5.36 -7.97
N ALA A 91 0.77 -5.86 -6.84
CA ALA A 91 0.37 -7.16 -6.31
C ALA A 91 -1.11 -7.14 -5.89
N ALA A 92 -1.55 -6.08 -5.22
CA ALA A 92 -2.93 -5.88 -4.79
C ALA A 92 -3.90 -5.85 -5.98
N ALA A 93 -3.57 -5.06 -7.00
CA ALA A 93 -4.34 -5.02 -8.25
C ALA A 93 -4.43 -6.38 -8.94
N LEU A 94 -3.35 -7.18 -8.96
CA LEU A 94 -3.40 -8.52 -9.53
C LEU A 94 -4.34 -9.44 -8.73
N HIS A 95 -4.28 -9.39 -7.41
CA HIS A 95 -5.09 -10.19 -6.52
C HIS A 95 -6.59 -9.86 -6.64
N ARG A 96 -6.94 -8.58 -6.82
CA ARG A 96 -8.32 -8.13 -7.09
C ARG A 96 -8.98 -8.90 -8.25
N PHE A 97 -8.25 -9.13 -9.34
CA PHE A 97 -8.80 -9.74 -10.54
C PHE A 97 -8.56 -11.26 -10.64
N ARG A 98 -7.96 -11.88 -9.62
CA ARG A 98 -7.47 -13.27 -9.67
C ARG A 98 -8.59 -14.33 -9.70
N ALA A 99 -9.77 -14.03 -9.15
CA ALA A 99 -10.82 -15.02 -8.96
C ALA A 99 -11.52 -15.44 -10.28
N ASP A 100 -11.75 -14.53 -11.22
CA ASP A 100 -12.74 -14.77 -12.30
C ASP A 100 -12.27 -14.42 -13.72
N ASN A 101 -10.97 -14.25 -13.97
CA ASN A 101 -10.49 -13.71 -15.24
C ASN A 101 -9.42 -14.54 -15.95
N ARG A 102 -9.58 -14.71 -17.26
CA ARG A 102 -8.60 -15.39 -18.14
C ARG A 102 -7.25 -14.67 -18.22
N ASN A 103 -7.20 -13.37 -17.93
CA ASN A 103 -5.98 -12.55 -17.96
C ASN A 103 -5.98 -11.47 -16.86
N PRO A 104 -5.81 -11.86 -15.59
CA PRO A 104 -5.94 -10.95 -14.45
C PRO A 104 -4.88 -9.85 -14.45
N ALA A 105 -3.67 -10.13 -14.93
CA ALA A 105 -2.59 -9.15 -15.01
C ALA A 105 -2.86 -8.04 -16.02
N ALA A 106 -3.48 -8.35 -17.15
CA ALA A 106 -3.88 -7.32 -18.11
C ALA A 106 -5.01 -6.44 -17.58
N LEU A 107 -5.97 -7.02 -16.83
CA LEU A 107 -7.04 -6.25 -16.19
C LEU A 107 -6.49 -5.35 -15.09
N ALA A 108 -5.62 -5.88 -14.23
CA ALA A 108 -4.92 -5.11 -13.22
C ALA A 108 -4.13 -3.94 -13.83
N ALA A 109 -3.40 -4.18 -14.91
CA ALA A 109 -2.66 -3.12 -15.61
C ALA A 109 -3.59 -2.06 -16.21
N ARG A 110 -4.73 -2.46 -16.80
CA ARG A 110 -5.73 -1.52 -17.33
C ARG A 110 -6.38 -0.69 -16.22
N TRP A 111 -6.72 -1.33 -15.10
CA TRP A 111 -7.32 -0.67 -13.94
C TRP A 111 -6.37 0.35 -13.31
N LEU A 112 -5.11 -0.03 -13.12
CA LEU A 112 -4.07 0.86 -12.60
C LEU A 112 -3.71 2.00 -13.57
N GLY A 113 -3.78 1.76 -14.88
CA GLY A 113 -3.36 2.71 -15.91
C GLY A 113 -1.84 2.92 -15.97
N GLU A 114 -1.37 3.70 -16.95
CA GLU A 114 0.07 3.89 -17.17
C GLU A 114 0.79 4.50 -15.95
N PRO A 115 2.02 4.05 -15.60
CA PRO A 115 2.90 3.14 -16.37
C PRO A 115 2.74 1.65 -16.01
N ALA A 116 1.59 1.21 -15.49
CA ALA A 116 1.36 -0.22 -15.24
C ALA A 116 1.20 -0.97 -16.56
N THR A 117 2.07 -1.95 -16.80
CA THR A 117 1.93 -2.93 -17.90
C THR A 117 1.66 -4.31 -17.33
N LYS A 118 1.10 -5.21 -18.14
CA LYS A 118 0.89 -6.62 -17.75
C LYS A 118 2.17 -7.23 -17.17
N ASP A 119 3.27 -7.13 -17.92
CA ASP A 119 4.58 -7.65 -17.52
C ASP A 119 5.10 -7.01 -16.23
N LYS A 120 4.85 -5.71 -16.04
CA LYS A 120 5.22 -5.02 -14.80
C LYS A 120 4.43 -5.61 -13.64
N VAL A 121 3.11 -5.70 -13.76
CA VAL A 121 2.24 -6.25 -12.70
C VAL A 121 2.66 -7.66 -12.30
N GLU A 122 2.92 -8.54 -13.27
CA GLU A 122 3.40 -9.92 -13.00
C GLU A 122 4.78 -9.94 -12.31
N LYS A 123 5.73 -9.12 -12.79
CA LYS A 123 7.06 -9.03 -12.19
C LYS A 123 7.01 -8.48 -10.76
N ARG A 124 6.13 -7.50 -10.51
CA ARG A 124 5.93 -6.90 -9.18
C ARG A 124 5.28 -7.89 -8.22
N GLU A 125 4.26 -8.65 -8.62
CA GLU A 125 3.67 -9.68 -7.75
C GLU A 125 4.66 -10.79 -7.39
N LYS A 126 5.49 -11.24 -8.35
CA LYS A 126 6.57 -12.21 -8.06
C LYS A 126 7.55 -11.64 -7.04
N LYS A 127 7.89 -10.35 -7.16
CA LYS A 127 8.78 -9.67 -6.23
C LYS A 127 8.14 -9.49 -4.85
N PHE A 128 6.84 -9.15 -4.79
CA PHE A 128 6.05 -9.10 -3.55
C PHE A 128 6.12 -10.43 -2.81
N ARG A 129 5.77 -11.55 -3.47
CA ARG A 129 5.81 -12.88 -2.85
C ARG A 129 7.20 -13.22 -2.31
N ARG A 130 8.25 -12.92 -3.09
CA ARG A 130 9.64 -13.18 -2.67
C ARG A 130 10.06 -12.35 -1.45
N ILE A 131 9.70 -11.07 -1.40
CA ILE A 131 10.04 -10.18 -0.29
C ILE A 131 9.29 -10.64 0.97
N PHE A 132 7.97 -10.71 0.90
CA PHE A 132 7.15 -11.02 2.08
C PHE A 132 7.36 -12.45 2.56
N SER A 133 7.64 -13.42 1.69
CA SER A 133 8.03 -14.76 2.11
C SER A 133 9.32 -14.78 2.93
N HIS A 134 10.31 -13.95 2.61
CA HIS A 134 11.53 -13.85 3.42
C HIS A 134 11.27 -13.15 4.75
N VAL A 135 10.48 -12.07 4.74
CA VAL A 135 10.12 -11.32 5.96
C VAL A 135 9.42 -12.23 6.96
N TYR A 136 8.42 -12.99 6.50
CA TYR A 136 7.67 -13.86 7.40
C TYR A 136 8.48 -15.07 7.87
N ALA A 137 9.35 -15.61 7.02
CA ALA A 137 10.28 -16.66 7.43
C ALA A 137 11.27 -16.17 8.50
N TYR A 138 11.73 -14.93 8.39
CA TYR A 138 12.58 -14.31 9.41
C TYR A 138 11.82 -14.06 10.72
N ALA A 139 10.52 -13.76 10.63
CA ALA A 139 9.64 -13.54 11.78
C ALA A 139 9.04 -14.83 12.39
N GLY A 140 9.57 -16.02 12.04
CA GLY A 140 9.13 -17.30 12.60
C GLY A 140 7.70 -17.73 12.23
N LEU A 141 7.04 -17.05 11.29
CA LEU A 141 5.63 -17.30 10.97
C LEU A 141 5.44 -18.60 10.18
N SER A 142 4.39 -19.34 10.53
CA SER A 142 4.00 -20.50 9.72
C SER A 142 3.57 -20.06 8.31
N ARG A 143 3.56 -21.02 7.38
CA ARG A 143 3.11 -20.76 6.00
C ARG A 143 1.66 -20.28 5.95
N ALA A 144 0.79 -20.78 6.83
CA ALA A 144 -0.62 -20.39 6.90
C ALA A 144 -0.76 -18.94 7.37
N GLU A 145 -0.06 -18.57 8.44
CA GLU A 145 -0.04 -17.20 8.95
C GLU A 145 0.57 -16.23 7.92
N SER A 146 1.66 -16.61 7.28
CA SER A 146 2.29 -15.81 6.21
C SER A 146 1.31 -15.50 5.05
N ALA A 147 0.52 -16.51 4.65
CA ALA A 147 -0.48 -16.36 3.60
C ALA A 147 -1.64 -15.45 4.04
N GLU A 148 -2.14 -15.62 5.26
CA GLU A 148 -3.17 -14.77 5.84
C GLU A 148 -2.70 -13.32 5.97
N ARG A 149 -1.49 -13.09 6.47
CA ARG A 149 -0.91 -11.75 6.64
C ARG A 149 -0.70 -11.05 5.30
N SER A 150 -0.24 -11.79 4.28
CA SER A 150 -0.15 -11.27 2.91
C SER A 150 -1.53 -10.90 2.34
N ALA A 151 -2.54 -11.74 2.58
CA ALA A 151 -3.89 -11.53 2.08
C ALA A 151 -4.54 -10.29 2.71
N ARG A 152 -4.36 -10.08 4.02
CA ARG A 152 -4.83 -8.88 4.72
C ARG A 152 -4.20 -7.61 4.17
N LEU A 153 -2.86 -7.57 4.05
CA LEU A 153 -2.15 -6.41 3.48
C LEU A 153 -2.65 -6.08 2.06
N VAL A 154 -2.80 -7.10 1.22
CA VAL A 154 -3.30 -6.94 -0.14
C VAL A 154 -4.75 -6.44 -0.15
N LEU A 155 -5.60 -6.94 0.74
CA LEU A 155 -6.99 -6.51 0.84
C LEU A 155 -7.12 -5.03 1.23
N ASP A 156 -6.38 -4.59 2.24
CA ASP A 156 -6.39 -3.19 2.68
C ASP A 156 -6.02 -2.25 1.51
N VAL A 157 -4.96 -2.60 0.78
CA VAL A 157 -4.52 -1.82 -0.38
C VAL A 157 -5.53 -1.87 -1.53
N ILE A 158 -6.26 -2.98 -1.72
CA ILE A 158 -7.36 -3.01 -2.70
C ILE A 158 -8.44 -2.00 -2.31
N LEU A 159 -8.85 -1.96 -1.04
CA LEU A 159 -9.87 -1.03 -0.57
C LEU A 159 -9.43 0.43 -0.71
N ASP A 160 -8.17 0.73 -0.40
CA ASP A 160 -7.60 2.07 -0.60
C ASP A 160 -7.61 2.47 -2.08
N LEU A 161 -7.23 1.55 -2.98
CA LEU A 161 -7.26 1.80 -4.43
C LEU A 161 -8.68 2.04 -4.95
N GLU A 162 -9.68 1.29 -4.47
CA GLU A 162 -11.09 1.52 -4.81
C GLU A 162 -11.60 2.88 -4.33
N ALA A 163 -11.18 3.30 -3.12
CA ALA A 163 -11.52 4.61 -2.60
C ALA A 163 -10.90 5.73 -3.43
N ILE A 164 -9.63 5.59 -3.85
CA ILE A 164 -8.95 6.54 -4.73
C ILE A 164 -9.64 6.59 -6.10
N GLU A 165 -9.96 5.44 -6.69
CA GLU A 165 -10.69 5.37 -7.97
C GLU A 165 -12.05 6.06 -7.89
N THR A 166 -12.79 5.84 -6.80
CA THR A 166 -14.09 6.48 -6.56
C THR A 166 -13.95 8.00 -6.48
N LYS A 167 -12.95 8.50 -5.74
CA LYS A 167 -12.65 9.94 -5.66
C LYS A 167 -12.29 10.53 -7.02
N MET A 168 -11.40 9.87 -7.77
CA MET A 168 -11.01 10.31 -9.11
C MET A 168 -12.21 10.36 -10.07
N THR A 169 -13.13 9.39 -9.99
CA THR A 169 -14.34 9.35 -10.81
C THR A 169 -15.26 10.53 -10.47
N ALA A 170 -15.44 10.84 -9.19
CA ALA A 170 -16.21 11.99 -8.73
C ALA A 170 -15.59 13.33 -9.18
N GLU A 171 -14.27 13.47 -9.07
CA GLU A 171 -13.53 14.65 -9.56
C GLU A 171 -13.72 14.85 -11.07
N HIS A 172 -13.66 13.76 -11.85
CA HIS A 172 -13.90 13.81 -13.30
C HIS A 172 -15.35 14.20 -13.64
N ALA A 173 -16.33 13.66 -12.91
CA ALA A 173 -17.74 14.02 -13.10
C ALA A 173 -18.00 15.50 -12.76
N ALA A 174 -17.44 16.00 -11.66
CA ALA A 174 -17.55 17.40 -11.25
C ALA A 174 -16.89 18.34 -12.28
N ALA A 175 -15.69 18.02 -12.77
CA ALA A 175 -15.01 18.79 -13.81
C ALA A 175 -15.77 18.80 -15.14
N SER A 176 -16.40 17.69 -15.51
CA SER A 176 -17.26 17.60 -16.70
C SER A 176 -18.52 18.47 -16.56
N SER A 177 -19.19 18.41 -15.40
CA SER A 177 -20.34 19.25 -15.09
C SER A 177 -19.99 20.74 -15.10
N ALA A 178 -18.85 21.13 -14.52
CA ALA A 178 -18.35 22.50 -14.53
C ALA A 178 -18.10 23.01 -15.95
N LYS A 179 -17.50 22.19 -16.84
CA LYS A 179 -17.31 22.53 -18.26
C LYS A 179 -18.62 22.67 -19.04
N ARG A 180 -19.64 21.87 -18.70
CA ARG A 180 -20.98 21.99 -19.30
C ARG A 180 -21.67 23.28 -18.86
N ASN A 181 -21.57 23.61 -17.57
CA ASN A 181 -22.19 24.82 -17.02
C ASN A 181 -21.50 26.10 -17.51
N THR A 182 -20.19 26.11 -17.72
CA THR A 182 -19.49 27.26 -18.31
C THR A 182 -19.78 27.44 -19.81
N ARG A 183 -20.06 26.36 -20.56
CA ARG A 183 -20.54 26.46 -21.95
C ARG A 183 -21.97 27.01 -22.10
N HIS A 184 -22.79 26.89 -21.07
CA HIS A 184 -24.15 27.46 -21.05
C HIS A 184 -24.26 28.77 -20.25
N GLY A 185 -23.18 29.20 -19.59
CA GLY A 185 -23.10 30.44 -18.86
C GLY A 185 -22.55 31.59 -19.69
N SER A 186 -23.44 32.23 -20.48
CA SER A 186 -23.49 33.67 -20.80
C SER A 186 -24.06 33.96 -22.21
N PHE A 187 -25.40 33.91 -22.33
CA PHE A 187 -26.12 34.61 -23.41
C PHE A 187 -27.26 35.49 -22.88
N SER A 188 -27.19 35.98 -21.65
CA SER A 188 -28.27 36.84 -21.09
C SER A 188 -27.80 38.07 -20.32
N ALA A 189 -26.60 38.59 -20.60
CA ALA A 189 -26.16 39.86 -20.02
C ALA A 189 -25.54 40.78 -21.09
N ARG A 190 -26.35 41.17 -22.09
CA ARG A 190 -26.19 42.42 -22.84
C ARG A 190 -27.57 43.01 -23.10
N LEU A 191 -28.30 43.33 -22.03
CA LEU A 191 -29.31 44.38 -22.10
C LEU A 191 -28.55 45.71 -22.04
N ALA A 192 -28.74 46.50 -23.09
CA ALA A 192 -28.06 47.76 -23.38
C ALA A 192 -28.18 48.77 -22.22
N PRO A 193 -27.17 49.63 -21.98
CA PRO A 193 -27.46 50.95 -21.46
C PRO A 193 -28.08 51.77 -22.60
N ALA A 194 -29.32 52.19 -22.40
CA ALA A 194 -29.92 53.26 -23.18
C ALA A 194 -29.12 54.55 -22.94
N ASN A 195 -28.67 55.18 -24.02
CA ASN A 195 -28.56 56.62 -24.20
C ASN A 195 -28.47 56.92 -25.70
#